data_AF-A0A508Z5J1-F1
#
_entry.id   AF-A0A508Z5J1-F1
#
_cell.length_a   1.000
_cell.length_b   1.000
_cell.length_c   1.000
_cell.angle_alpha   90.00
_cell.angle_beta   90.00
_cell.angle_gamma   90.00
#
_symmetry.space_group_name_H-M   'P 1'
#
loop_
_entity.id
_entity.type
_entity.pdbx_description
1 polymer ?
#
loop_
_entity_poly.entity_id
_entity_poly.type
_entity_poly.pdbx_seq_one_letter_code
_entity_poly.pdbx_strand_id
1 'polypeptide(L)' 'MTEFKDYIIGILKNQREEPNGKFGHQFMRITPYTVILFAWDNTAKQKTQIEIHSKEKKPNEVAWENLYPEYEWVNV' A
#
# COMPACT_ATOMS: atom_id res chain seq x y z
N MET A 1 2.25 -2.24 15.81
CA MET A 1 1.98 -0.98 15.07
C MET A 1 3.22 -0.39 14.41
N THR A 2 4.40 -0.41 15.04
CA THR A 2 5.64 0.16 14.48
C THR A 2 6.05 -0.52 13.17
N GLU A 3 6.06 -1.86 13.11
CA GLU A 3 6.53 -2.59 11.93
C GLU A 3 5.69 -2.37 10.65
N PHE A 4 4.36 -2.27 10.77
CA PHE A 4 3.50 -2.01 9.60
C PHE A 4 3.68 -0.58 9.08
N LYS A 5 3.85 0.39 9.99
CA LYS A 5 4.19 1.77 9.61
C LYS A 5 5.58 1.84 8.97
N ASP A 6 6.56 1.13 9.52
CA ASP A 6 7.92 1.08 8.98
C ASP A 6 7.94 0.48 7.56
N TYR A 7 7.19 -0.61 7.34
CA TYR A 7 6.99 -1.22 6.02
C TYR A 7 6.43 -0.21 5.00
N ILE A 8 5.38 0.52 5.38
CA ILE A 8 4.78 1.56 4.53
C ILE A 8 5.79 2.67 4.23
N ILE A 9 6.55 3.12 5.24
CA ILE A 9 7.60 4.14 5.08
C ILE A 9 8.69 3.64 4.12
N GLY A 10 9.08 2.36 4.20
CA GLY A 10 10.03 1.72 3.29
C GLY A 10 9.57 1.81 1.84
N ILE A 11 8.32 1.41 1.57
CA ILE A 11 7.69 1.53 0.24
C ILE A 11 7.69 2.98 -0.25
N LEU A 12 7.26 3.93 0.59
CA LEU A 12 7.20 5.35 0.23
C LEU A 12 8.59 5.95 -0.07
N LYS A 13 9.64 5.43 0.57
CA LYS A 13 11.04 5.81 0.32
C LYS A 13 11.66 5.09 -0.89
N ASN A 14 10.89 4.34 -1.68
CA ASN A 14 11.36 3.47 -2.75
C ASN A 14 12.45 2.47 -2.28
N GLN A 15 12.47 2.13 -0.99
CA GLN A 15 13.24 0.99 -0.53
C GLN A 15 12.45 -0.23 -1.03
N ARG A 16 13.05 -1.05 -1.90
CA ARG A 16 12.38 -2.21 -2.50
C ARG A 16 12.04 -3.22 -1.40
N GLU A 17 10.90 -3.02 -0.77
CA GLU A 17 10.31 -3.99 0.14
C GLU A 17 9.35 -4.84 -0.68
N GLU A 18 9.76 -6.07 -0.99
CA GLU A 18 8.86 -7.03 -1.62
C GLU A 18 7.73 -7.38 -0.65
N PRO A 19 6.50 -7.58 -1.15
CA PRO A 19 5.44 -8.19 -0.36
C PRO A 19 5.97 -9.48 0.28
N ASN A 20 5.76 -9.62 1.57
CA ASN A 20 6.08 -10.82 2.30
C ASN A 20 4.78 -11.42 2.86
N GLY A 21 4.81 -12.66 3.36
CA GLY A 21 3.59 -13.31 3.87
C GLY A 21 2.85 -12.50 4.95
N LYS A 22 3.54 -11.57 5.62
CA LYS A 22 2.99 -10.72 6.69
C LYS A 22 2.41 -9.40 6.15
N PHE A 23 3.11 -8.71 5.25
CA PHE A 23 2.72 -7.42 4.72
C PHE A 23 2.66 -7.44 3.20
N GLY A 24 1.64 -6.80 2.63
CA GLY A 24 1.54 -6.59 1.20
C GLY A 24 1.13 -5.17 0.85
N HIS A 25 1.32 -4.82 -0.42
CA HIS A 25 0.90 -3.54 -0.95
C HIS A 25 0.54 -3.61 -2.43
N GLN A 26 -0.20 -2.62 -2.86
CA GLN A 26 -0.59 -2.40 -4.25
C GLN A 26 -0.60 -0.91 -4.55
N PHE A 27 -0.15 -0.54 -5.75
CA PHE A 27 -0.36 0.80 -6.27
C PHE A 27 -1.55 0.82 -7.24
N MET A 28 -2.39 1.83 -7.13
CA MET A 28 -3.49 2.09 -8.04
C MET A 28 -3.42 3.54 -8.52
N ARG A 29 -3.23 3.74 -9.82
CA ARG A 29 -3.28 5.07 -10.41
C ARG A 29 -4.73 5.51 -10.61
N ILE A 30 -5.11 6.64 -10.02
CA ILE A 30 -6.46 7.23 -10.18
C ILE A 30 -6.48 8.41 -11.14
N THR A 31 -5.36 9.13 -11.26
CA THR A 31 -5.19 10.19 -12.26
C THR A 31 -3.76 10.14 -12.82
N PRO A 32 -3.43 10.87 -13.90
CA PRO A 32 -2.04 10.99 -14.37
C PRO A 32 -1.06 11.53 -13.31
N TYR A 33 -1.57 12.15 -12.24
CA TYR A 33 -0.77 12.81 -11.21
C TYR A 33 -0.96 12.20 -9.82
N THR A 34 -1.87 11.24 -9.67
CA THR A 34 -2.25 10.71 -8.35
C THR A 34 -2.28 9.19 -8.39
N VAL A 35 -1.57 8.60 -7.44
CA VAL A 35 -1.51 7.16 -7.18
C VAL A 35 -1.95 6.92 -5.74
N ILE A 36 -2.75 5.90 -5.50
CA ILE A 36 -3.08 5.40 -4.17
C ILE A 36 -2.17 4.21 -3.87
N LEU A 37 -1.51 4.23 -2.72
CA LEU A 37 -0.87 3.07 -2.11
C LEU A 37 -1.89 2.41 -1.20
N PHE A 38 -2.28 1.19 -1.52
CA PHE A 38 -2.95 0.29 -0.58
C PHE A 38 -1.90 -0.58 0.09
N ALA A 39 -1.94 -0.68 1.42
CA ALA A 39 -1.07 -1.58 2.17
C ALA A 39 -1.90 -2.35 3.21
N TRP A 40 -1.49 -3.58 3.51
CA TRP A 40 -2.20 -4.43 4.46
C TRP A 40 -1.25 -5.27 5.32
N ASP A 41 -1.72 -5.55 6.54
CA ASP A 41 -1.12 -6.46 7.52
C ASP A 41 -2.00 -7.71 7.62
N ASN A 42 -1.48 -8.85 7.14
CA ASN A 42 -2.18 -10.13 7.16
C ASN A 42 -2.33 -10.73 8.57
N THR A 43 -1.46 -10.33 9.49
CA THR A 43 -1.47 -10.83 10.88
C THR A 43 -2.51 -10.07 11.69
N ALA A 44 -2.49 -8.73 11.61
CA ALA A 44 -3.45 -7.89 12.31
C ALA A 44 -4.81 -7.79 11.59
N LYS A 45 -4.90 -8.27 10.33
CA LYS A 45 -6.09 -8.14 9.47
C LYS A 45 -6.51 -6.68 9.30
N GLN A 46 -5.52 -5.82 9.06
CA GLN A 46 -5.68 -4.39 8.89
C GLN A 46 -5.24 -3.95 7.50
N LYS A 47 -5.85 -2.89 6.97
CA LYS A 47 -5.47 -2.27 5.71
C LYS A 47 -5.58 -0.76 5.78
N THR A 48 -4.85 -0.09 4.90
CA THR A 48 -4.83 1.37 4.82
C THR A 48 -4.64 1.83 3.39
N GLN A 49 -4.91 3.11 3.15
CA GLN A 49 -4.72 3.77 1.87
C GLN A 49 -4.01 5.10 2.05
N ILE A 50 -3.07 5.39 1.17
CA ILE A 50 -2.30 6.63 1.20
C ILE A 50 -2.30 7.23 -0.19
N GLU A 51 -2.71 8.49 -0.30
CA GLU A 51 -2.63 9.23 -1.55
C GLU A 51 -1.21 9.75 -1.77
N ILE A 52 -0.69 9.52 -2.98
CA ILE A 52 0.64 9.92 -3.41
C ILE A 52 0.51 10.76 -4.67
N HIS A 53 0.95 12.02 -4.59
CA HIS A 53 1.06 12.86 -5.78
C HIS A 53 2.33 12.49 -6.56
N SER A 54 2.17 11.83 -7.70
CA SER A 54 3.30 11.40 -8.53
C SER A 54 2.93 11.25 -10.01
N LYS A 55 3.77 11.88 -10.85
CA LYS A 55 3.78 11.71 -12.31
C LYS A 55 4.50 10.44 -12.77
N GLU A 56 5.34 9.88 -11.90
CA GLU A 56 6.14 8.71 -12.23
C GLU A 56 5.30 7.45 -12.15
N LYS A 57 5.44 6.56 -13.14
CA LYS A 57 4.80 5.25 -13.12
C LYS A 57 5.46 4.37 -12.05
N LYS A 58 4.69 3.97 -11.04
CA LYS A 58 5.10 3.03 -10.02
C LYS A 58 5.10 1.59 -10.58
N PRO A 59 6.08 0.76 -10.19
CA PRO A 59 6.03 -0.67 -10.48
C PRO A 59 4.79 -1.27 -9.79
N ASN A 60 4.16 -2.26 -10.42
CA ASN A 60 2.95 -2.94 -9.90
C ASN A 60 1.72 -2.02 -9.72
N GLU A 61 1.59 -0.99 -10.56
CA GLU A 61 0.30 -0.32 -10.77
C GLU A 61 -0.68 -1.29 -11.40
N VAL A 62 -1.72 -1.66 -10.66
CA VAL A 62 -2.81 -2.51 -11.15
C VAL A 62 -4.15 -1.85 -10.81
N ALA A 63 -5.21 -2.24 -11.54
CA ALA A 63 -6.56 -1.78 -11.24
C ALA A 63 -6.93 -2.11 -9.79
N TRP A 64 -7.74 -1.26 -9.16
CA TRP A 64 -8.12 -1.51 -7.77
C TRP A 64 -8.87 -2.83 -7.64
N GLU A 65 -8.34 -3.68 -6.79
CA GLU A 65 -9.00 -4.88 -6.31
C GLU A 65 -9.04 -4.77 -4.79
N ASN A 66 -10.23 -4.83 -4.20
CA ASN A 66 -10.37 -4.91 -2.75
C ASN A 66 -10.02 -6.34 -2.32
N LEU A 67 -8.73 -6.69 -2.34
CA LEU A 67 -8.23 -8.05 -2.13
C LEU A 67 -8.65 -8.64 -0.77
N TYR A 68 -8.81 -7.77 0.24
CA TYR A 68 -9.15 -8.16 1.60
C TYR A 68 -10.31 -7.33 2.12
N PRO A 69 -11.55 -7.54 1.62
CA PRO A 69 -12.71 -6.77 2.03
C PRO A 69 -13.00 -6.86 3.53
N GLU A 70 -12.61 -7.97 4.16
CA GLU A 70 -12.79 -8.28 5.56
C GLU A 70 -11.79 -7.61 6.51
N TYR A 71 -10.71 -6.99 6.00
CA TYR A 71 -9.72 -6.33 6.84
C TYR A 71 -10.22 -4.97 7.33
N GLU A 72 -9.85 -4.61 8.56
CA GLU A 72 -10.21 -3.33 9.18
C GLU A 72 -9.42 -2.17 8.55
N TRP A 73 -10.11 -1.07 8.24
CA TRP A 73 -9.45 0.16 7.79
C TRP A 73 -8.83 0.88 8.98
N VAL A 74 -7.53 1.11 8.91
CA VAL A 74 -6.79 1.86 9.93
C VAL A 74 -6.12 3.09 9.36
N ASN A 75 -6.04 4.13 10.19
CA ASN A 75 -5.24 5.31 9.92
C ASN A 75 -3.83 5.07 10.46
N VAL A 76 -2.83 5.17 9.60
CA VAL A 76 -1.41 4.98 9.93
C VAL A 76 -0.64 6.29 9.85
#